data_AF-A0A0G4G5C3-F1
#
_entry.id   AF-A0A0G4G5C3-F1
#
_cell.length_a   1.000
_cell.length_b   1.000
_cell.length_c   1.000
_cell.angle_alpha   90.00
_cell.angle_beta   90.00
_cell.angle_gamma   90.00
#
_symmetry.space_group_name_H-M   'P 1'
#
loop_
_entity.id
_entity.type
_entity.pdbx_description
1 polymer ?
#
loop_
_entity_poly.entity_id
_entity_poly.type
_entity_poly.pdbx_seq_one_letter_code
_entity_poly.pdbx_strand_id
1 'polypeptide(L)'
;MNEPTFWDNEPIRMTIRGGNESAMRVLLARGAAVRPPRGPVLVMQLPMRPIWDRIQMSPAYEQRLLSIFRRLIQHDATLAIERDLVHTAAHREQGHYSQAFIDSYLDLLVDNGASLTAVNGSGSTPLHEAARWGALCVTDYLCRHVAAADIDRGTRYRNETPLYVAARRIYGSTEASQDVNDQQDERDHAASEIPIHETNVRILLRSEADICRIPTDTHEDRCYRQLVLPQCTAVLNDIHTEVMAAVNAALAPQRSLAAFLMRSLPSLLPHLLQPPGTPLFSPSPAPAGYGPHEAEAIGWRIAAMCFDQGAASEAIAVNIGIRHSDMARRVCAAVHHFIQSALYASSNREVVGGTANVGGVTVRVPLQCFAIRADSRPHQVVHTRGRVGVREVVQIARLDEAARHGIEEGAINKGFNEHLGNVDCQFGGWQQLGRIDERGQ
;
A
#
# COMPACT_ATOMS: atom_id res chain seq x y z
N MET A 1 -28.19 -9.26 -43.72
CA MET A 1 -28.30 -7.98 -43.01
C MET A 1 -26.98 -7.72 -42.31
N ASN A 2 -26.00 -7.18 -43.05
CA ASN A 2 -24.73 -6.71 -42.53
C ASN A 2 -24.78 -5.18 -42.61
N GLU A 3 -25.51 -4.55 -41.70
CA GLU A 3 -25.32 -3.12 -41.52
C GLU A 3 -24.07 -2.94 -40.66
N PRO A 4 -23.06 -2.18 -41.11
CA PRO A 4 -21.93 -1.82 -40.26
C PRO A 4 -22.50 -1.06 -39.07
N THR A 5 -22.23 -1.55 -37.85
CA THR A 5 -22.67 -0.82 -36.67
C THR A 5 -21.99 0.55 -36.66
N PHE A 6 -22.63 1.56 -36.06
CA PHE A 6 -22.07 2.92 -35.92
C PHE A 6 -20.61 2.93 -35.38
N TRP A 7 -20.20 1.86 -34.69
CA TRP A 7 -18.88 1.62 -34.10
C TRP A 7 -17.81 1.11 -35.07
N ASP A 8 -18.20 0.47 -36.19
CA ASP A 8 -17.29 -0.16 -37.16
C ASP A 8 -16.76 0.83 -38.22
N ASN A 9 -17.26 2.08 -38.22
CA ASN A 9 -17.03 3.05 -39.29
C ASN A 9 -15.77 3.91 -39.14
N GLU A 10 -14.96 3.70 -38.09
CA GLU A 10 -13.74 4.50 -37.87
C GLU A 10 -12.48 3.63 -37.93
N PRO A 11 -11.69 3.72 -39.02
CA PRO A 11 -10.45 2.95 -39.20
C PRO A 11 -9.49 3.09 -38.02
N ILE A 12 -9.38 4.29 -37.44
CA ILE A 12 -8.52 4.56 -36.26
C ILE A 12 -8.92 3.68 -35.08
N ARG A 13 -10.21 3.53 -34.77
CA ARG A 13 -10.68 2.71 -33.66
C ARG A 13 -10.42 1.22 -33.86
N MET A 14 -10.59 0.75 -35.08
CA MET A 14 -10.27 -0.64 -35.41
C MET A 14 -8.79 -0.94 -35.24
N THR A 15 -7.92 0.03 -35.53
CA THR A 15 -6.48 -0.14 -35.25
C THR A 15 -6.15 -0.14 -33.77
N ILE A 16 -6.82 0.68 -32.96
CA ILE A 16 -6.66 0.69 -31.49
C ILE A 16 -7.14 -0.64 -30.91
N ARG A 17 -8.37 -1.05 -31.24
CA ARG A 17 -8.96 -2.32 -30.78
C ARG A 17 -8.13 -3.54 -31.20
N GLY A 18 -7.57 -3.54 -32.40
CA GLY A 18 -6.70 -4.62 -32.88
C GLY A 18 -5.25 -4.53 -32.37
N GLY A 19 -4.86 -3.45 -31.68
CA GLY A 19 -3.46 -3.20 -31.33
C GLY A 19 -2.53 -3.18 -32.55
N ASN A 20 -3.01 -2.66 -33.70
CA ASN A 20 -2.30 -2.68 -34.97
C ASN A 20 -1.51 -1.38 -35.20
N GLU A 21 -0.27 -1.35 -34.70
CA GLU A 21 0.62 -0.19 -34.82
C GLU A 21 0.93 0.22 -36.26
N SER A 22 1.09 -0.77 -37.15
CA SER A 22 1.40 -0.52 -38.56
C SER A 22 0.28 0.22 -39.27
N ALA A 23 -0.96 -0.23 -39.05
CA ALA A 23 -2.14 0.43 -39.60
C ALA A 23 -2.35 1.81 -38.98
N MET A 24 -2.14 1.96 -37.66
CA MET A 24 -2.20 3.26 -36.98
C MET A 24 -1.22 4.26 -37.61
N ARG A 25 0.03 3.86 -37.84
CA ARG A 25 1.05 4.70 -38.48
C ARG A 25 0.64 5.16 -39.87
N VAL A 26 0.08 4.27 -40.68
CA VAL A 26 -0.38 4.61 -42.04
C VAL A 26 -1.57 5.57 -42.01
N LEU A 27 -2.51 5.38 -41.08
CA LEU A 27 -3.68 6.26 -40.93
C LEU A 27 -3.28 7.67 -40.50
N LEU A 28 -2.42 7.81 -39.49
CA LEU A 28 -1.92 9.11 -39.04
C LEU A 28 -1.11 9.81 -40.14
N ALA A 29 -0.26 9.07 -40.87
CA ALA A 29 0.50 9.63 -42.00
C ALA A 29 -0.38 10.14 -43.15
N ARG A 30 -1.61 9.62 -43.29
CA ARG A 30 -2.60 10.06 -44.28
C ARG A 30 -3.57 11.12 -43.75
N GLY A 31 -3.33 11.67 -42.56
CA GLY A 31 -4.18 12.70 -41.96
C GLY A 31 -5.55 12.18 -41.56
N ALA A 32 -5.67 10.89 -41.17
CA ALA A 32 -6.92 10.36 -40.67
C ALA A 32 -7.38 11.15 -39.42
N ALA A 33 -8.66 11.49 -39.39
CA ALA A 33 -9.23 12.30 -38.31
C ALA A 33 -9.25 11.53 -36.99
N VAL A 34 -8.48 12.02 -36.00
CA VAL A 34 -8.47 11.48 -34.63
C VAL A 34 -9.66 11.94 -33.80
N ARG A 35 -10.49 12.86 -34.34
CA ARG A 35 -11.75 13.32 -33.75
C ARG A 35 -12.85 13.28 -34.81
N PRO A 36 -13.93 12.52 -34.61
CA PRO A 36 -15.03 12.54 -35.56
C PRO A 36 -15.85 13.84 -35.45
N PRO A 37 -16.49 14.29 -36.54
CA PRO A 37 -17.29 15.51 -36.56
C PRO A 37 -18.64 15.38 -35.81
N ARG A 38 -19.07 14.17 -35.42
CA ARG A 38 -20.34 13.92 -34.72
C ARG A 38 -20.18 12.83 -33.65
N GLY A 39 -19.90 13.24 -32.41
CA GLY A 39 -20.02 12.38 -31.21
C GLY A 39 -18.79 12.41 -30.29
N PRO A 40 -18.95 12.03 -29.00
CA PRO A 40 -17.87 12.03 -28.01
C PRO A 40 -17.04 10.74 -28.12
N VAL A 41 -16.44 10.49 -29.28
CA VAL A 41 -15.61 9.31 -29.47
C VAL A 41 -14.20 9.62 -28.99
N LEU A 42 -13.88 9.08 -27.81
CA LEU A 42 -12.57 9.21 -27.19
C LEU A 42 -11.62 8.18 -27.79
N VAL A 43 -10.73 8.58 -28.70
CA VAL A 43 -9.75 7.65 -29.31
C VAL A 43 -8.73 7.11 -28.31
N MET A 44 -8.59 7.77 -27.15
CA MET A 44 -7.77 7.31 -26.04
C MET A 44 -8.49 6.31 -25.12
N GLN A 45 -9.78 6.04 -25.34
CA GLN A 45 -10.56 5.10 -24.51
C GLN A 45 -10.01 3.67 -24.59
N LEU A 46 -9.94 3.01 -23.42
CA LEU A 46 -9.61 1.59 -23.33
C LEU A 46 -10.62 0.75 -24.16
N PRO A 47 -10.13 -0.12 -25.07
CA PRO A 47 -10.99 -0.98 -25.87
C PRO A 47 -11.89 -1.89 -25.03
N MET A 48 -13.16 -1.97 -25.41
CA MET A 48 -14.08 -2.98 -24.88
C MET A 48 -13.77 -4.35 -25.43
N ARG A 49 -14.10 -5.37 -24.65
CA ARG A 49 -14.10 -6.76 -25.06
C ARG A 49 -15.53 -7.20 -25.40
N PRO A 50 -15.97 -7.19 -26.68
CA PRO A 50 -17.19 -7.90 -27.00
C PRO A 50 -16.92 -9.39 -26.85
N ILE A 51 -17.91 -10.11 -26.30
CA ILE A 51 -17.88 -11.52 -25.88
C ILE A 51 -17.39 -12.49 -27.01
N TRP A 52 -17.32 -12.03 -28.26
CA TRP A 52 -17.13 -12.81 -29.47
C TRP A 52 -15.72 -12.57 -30.07
N ASP A 53 -14.99 -11.60 -29.52
CA ASP A 53 -13.67 -11.19 -30.02
C ASP A 53 -12.58 -12.06 -29.40
N ARG A 54 -11.77 -12.72 -30.24
CA ARG A 54 -10.65 -13.60 -29.81
C ARG A 54 -9.42 -12.82 -29.34
N ILE A 55 -9.57 -11.54 -29.02
CA ILE A 55 -8.45 -10.71 -28.56
C ILE A 55 -8.11 -11.13 -27.13
N GLN A 56 -6.95 -11.75 -26.99
CA GLN A 56 -6.33 -12.02 -25.71
C GLN A 56 -5.60 -10.75 -25.27
N MET A 57 -5.97 -10.23 -24.10
CA MET A 57 -5.28 -9.13 -23.41
C MET A 57 -3.92 -9.63 -22.89
N SER A 58 -3.06 -10.00 -23.83
CA SER A 58 -1.70 -10.43 -23.56
C SER A 58 -0.85 -9.21 -23.22
N PRO A 59 0.24 -9.38 -22.44
CA PRO A 59 1.20 -8.30 -22.21
C PRO A 59 1.71 -7.67 -23.52
N ALA A 60 1.84 -8.46 -24.58
CA ALA A 60 2.21 -7.97 -25.91
C ALA A 60 1.13 -7.06 -26.54
N TYR A 61 -0.16 -7.35 -26.32
CA TYR A 61 -1.25 -6.48 -26.76
C TYR A 61 -1.25 -5.17 -25.97
N GLU A 62 -1.11 -5.22 -24.65
CA GLU A 62 -1.03 -4.05 -23.78
C GLU A 62 0.13 -3.12 -24.19
N GLN A 63 1.31 -3.68 -24.47
CA GLN A 63 2.44 -2.92 -24.99
C GLN A 63 2.14 -2.23 -26.33
N ARG A 64 1.51 -2.93 -27.27
CA ARG A 64 1.12 -2.34 -28.56
C ARG A 64 0.07 -1.26 -28.40
N LEU A 65 -0.91 -1.48 -27.53
CA LEU A 65 -1.95 -0.50 -27.22
C LEU A 65 -1.35 0.77 -26.61
N LEU A 66 -0.41 0.63 -25.66
CA LEU A 66 0.30 1.76 -25.07
C LEU A 66 1.18 2.49 -26.09
N SER A 67 1.85 1.77 -27.00
CA SER A 67 2.59 2.36 -28.14
C SER A 67 1.66 3.20 -29.03
N ILE A 68 0.46 2.70 -29.32
CA ILE A 68 -0.56 3.43 -30.09
C ILE A 68 -0.99 4.71 -29.36
N PHE A 69 -1.31 4.63 -28.06
CA PHE A 69 -1.71 5.80 -27.27
C PHE A 69 -0.61 6.87 -27.20
N ARG A 70 0.65 6.47 -27.02
CA ARG A 70 1.79 7.40 -27.06
C ARG A 70 1.89 8.10 -28.42
N ARG A 71 1.66 7.40 -29.53
CA ARG A 71 1.67 8.00 -30.88
C ARG A 71 0.51 8.97 -31.09
N LEU A 72 -0.68 8.64 -30.58
CA LEU A 72 -1.84 9.53 -30.66
C LEU A 72 -1.58 10.83 -29.91
N ILE A 73 -1.03 10.76 -28.69
CA ILE A 73 -0.65 11.96 -27.91
C ILE A 73 0.46 12.76 -28.59
N GLN A 74 1.46 12.10 -29.19
CA GLN A 74 2.48 12.80 -29.98
C GLN A 74 1.89 13.57 -31.17
N HIS A 75 0.82 13.05 -31.76
CA HIS A 75 0.12 13.71 -32.86
C HIS A 75 -0.82 14.83 -32.37
N ASP A 76 -1.55 14.60 -31.28
CA ASP A 76 -2.42 15.57 -30.64
C ASP A 76 -2.47 15.32 -29.12
N ALA A 77 -1.71 16.11 -28.35
CA ALA A 77 -1.65 15.99 -26.90
C ALA A 77 -2.98 16.35 -26.22
N THR A 78 -3.86 17.11 -26.89
CA THR A 78 -5.17 17.48 -26.32
C THR A 78 -6.12 16.30 -26.21
N LEU A 79 -5.80 15.16 -26.83
CA LEU A 79 -6.54 13.91 -26.67
C LEU A 79 -6.46 13.37 -25.23
N ALA A 80 -5.40 13.67 -24.48
CA ALA A 80 -5.23 13.20 -23.10
C ALA A 80 -6.16 13.91 -22.11
N ILE A 81 -6.55 15.16 -22.40
CA ILE A 81 -7.39 16.00 -21.52
C ILE A 81 -8.86 15.98 -21.94
N GLU A 82 -9.25 15.06 -22.81
CA GLU A 82 -10.64 14.93 -23.22
C GLU A 82 -11.53 14.60 -22.02
N ARG A 83 -12.69 15.25 -22.01
CA ARG A 83 -13.62 15.19 -20.89
C ARG A 83 -14.02 13.73 -20.61
N ASP A 84 -14.06 13.37 -19.34
CA ASP A 84 -14.51 12.07 -18.83
C ASP A 84 -13.64 10.88 -19.30
N LEU A 85 -12.43 11.09 -19.82
CA LEU A 85 -11.54 10.01 -20.28
C LEU A 85 -11.09 9.09 -19.13
N VAL A 86 -10.72 9.64 -17.98
CA VAL A 86 -10.32 8.86 -16.79
C VAL A 86 -11.52 8.12 -16.20
N HIS A 87 -12.69 8.77 -16.11
CA HIS A 87 -13.96 8.12 -15.73
C HIS A 87 -14.30 6.94 -16.64
N THR A 88 -14.07 7.12 -17.93
CA THR A 88 -14.29 6.09 -18.92
C THR A 88 -13.31 4.94 -18.75
N ALA A 89 -12.06 5.19 -18.38
CA ALA A 89 -11.09 4.14 -18.09
C ALA A 89 -11.58 3.23 -16.95
N ALA A 90 -12.15 3.81 -15.88
CA ALA A 90 -12.76 3.04 -14.79
C ALA A 90 -13.88 2.10 -15.30
N HIS A 91 -14.79 2.60 -16.14
CA HIS A 91 -15.85 1.76 -16.71
C HIS A 91 -15.33 0.66 -17.66
N ARG A 92 -14.21 0.89 -18.34
CA ARG A 92 -13.68 0.00 -19.39
C ARG A 92 -12.64 -1.01 -18.91
N GLU A 93 -12.06 -0.83 -17.73
CA GLU A 93 -11.02 -1.71 -17.21
C GLU A 93 -11.52 -3.14 -17.01
N GLN A 94 -12.69 -3.31 -16.35
CA GLN A 94 -13.42 -4.59 -16.20
C GLN A 94 -12.53 -5.80 -15.80
N GLY A 95 -11.43 -5.58 -15.08
CA GLY A 95 -10.45 -6.61 -14.74
C GLY A 95 -9.71 -7.23 -15.93
N HIS A 96 -9.70 -6.57 -17.09
CA HIS A 96 -9.12 -7.09 -18.33
C HIS A 96 -7.65 -6.69 -18.55
N TYR A 97 -7.17 -5.71 -17.80
CA TYR A 97 -5.86 -5.12 -17.97
C TYR A 97 -4.99 -5.35 -16.74
N SER A 98 -3.69 -5.50 -16.95
CA SER A 98 -2.74 -5.57 -15.84
C SER A 98 -2.61 -4.24 -15.12
N GLN A 99 -2.31 -4.27 -13.81
CA GLN A 99 -2.03 -3.07 -13.03
C GLN A 99 -0.94 -2.22 -13.69
N ALA A 100 0.15 -2.85 -14.14
CA ALA A 100 1.28 -2.15 -14.77
C ALA A 100 0.89 -1.40 -16.06
N PHE A 101 -0.03 -1.96 -16.84
CA PHE A 101 -0.57 -1.27 -18.02
C PHE A 101 -1.45 -0.09 -17.62
N ILE A 102 -2.37 -0.28 -16.65
CA ILE A 102 -3.26 0.80 -16.19
C ILE A 102 -2.45 1.96 -15.59
N ASP A 103 -1.42 1.65 -14.79
CA ASP A 103 -0.48 2.64 -14.27
C ASP A 103 0.17 3.43 -15.42
N SER A 104 0.78 2.72 -16.38
CA SER A 104 1.44 3.37 -17.52
C SER A 104 0.50 4.19 -18.41
N TYR A 105 -0.76 3.74 -18.56
CA TYR A 105 -1.78 4.43 -19.33
C TYR A 105 -2.25 5.69 -18.62
N LEU A 106 -2.52 5.63 -17.30
CA LEU A 106 -2.95 6.78 -16.53
C LEU A 106 -1.82 7.79 -16.32
N ASP A 107 -0.58 7.34 -16.09
CA ASP A 107 0.61 8.19 -16.07
C ASP A 107 0.73 8.98 -17.37
N LEU A 108 0.59 8.30 -18.51
CA LEU A 108 0.61 8.96 -19.82
C LEU A 108 -0.46 10.05 -19.96
N LEU A 109 -1.66 9.86 -19.40
CA LEU A 109 -2.70 10.88 -19.41
C LEU A 109 -2.36 12.05 -18.47
N VAL A 110 -1.91 11.75 -17.25
CA VAL A 110 -1.58 12.74 -16.21
C VAL A 110 -0.40 13.60 -16.64
N ASP A 111 0.65 13.00 -17.22
CA ASP A 111 1.81 13.69 -17.78
C ASP A 111 1.43 14.70 -18.88
N ASN A 112 0.28 14.50 -19.53
CA ASN A 112 -0.27 15.38 -20.55
C ASN A 112 -1.42 16.27 -20.02
N GLY A 113 -1.57 16.37 -18.69
CA GLY A 113 -2.46 17.33 -18.03
C GLY A 113 -3.86 16.79 -17.68
N ALA A 114 -4.11 15.49 -17.78
CA ALA A 114 -5.38 14.91 -17.36
C ALA A 114 -5.59 15.06 -15.84
N SER A 115 -6.79 15.48 -15.43
CA SER A 115 -7.13 15.62 -14.02
C SER A 115 -7.72 14.33 -13.46
N LEU A 116 -7.15 13.84 -12.36
CA LEU A 116 -7.65 12.67 -11.62
C LEU A 116 -8.84 12.98 -10.70
N THR A 117 -9.18 14.26 -10.50
CA THR A 117 -10.21 14.72 -9.55
C THR A 117 -11.34 15.51 -10.21
N ALA A 118 -11.35 15.59 -11.55
CA ALA A 118 -12.39 16.23 -12.32
C ALA A 118 -13.75 15.53 -12.12
N VAL A 119 -14.83 16.30 -12.10
CA VAL A 119 -16.19 15.75 -11.99
C VAL A 119 -16.83 15.61 -13.37
N ASN A 120 -17.46 14.46 -13.62
CA ASN A 120 -18.19 14.23 -14.86
C ASN A 120 -19.58 14.90 -14.87
N GLY A 121 -20.38 14.63 -15.91
CA GLY A 121 -21.75 15.16 -16.03
C GLY A 121 -22.68 14.81 -14.86
N SER A 122 -22.44 13.68 -14.19
CA SER A 122 -23.19 13.26 -13.00
C SER A 122 -22.59 13.78 -11.69
N GLY A 123 -21.56 14.64 -11.75
CA GLY A 123 -20.90 15.18 -10.56
C GLY A 123 -20.07 14.15 -9.79
N SER A 124 -19.68 13.05 -10.45
CA SER A 124 -18.84 11.98 -9.91
C SER A 124 -17.38 12.20 -10.30
N THR A 125 -16.43 11.97 -9.37
CA THR A 125 -14.99 11.90 -9.71
C THR A 125 -14.66 10.54 -10.34
N PRO A 126 -13.49 10.36 -10.98
CA PRO A 126 -13.09 9.06 -11.51
C PRO A 126 -13.07 7.96 -10.45
N LEU A 127 -12.74 8.30 -9.19
CA LEU A 127 -12.74 7.34 -8.08
C LEU A 127 -14.14 6.81 -7.74
N HIS A 128 -15.19 7.62 -7.91
CA HIS A 128 -16.57 7.16 -7.77
C HIS A 128 -16.96 6.18 -8.89
N GLU A 129 -16.53 6.43 -10.13
CA GLU A 129 -16.76 5.49 -11.24
C GLU A 129 -15.98 4.20 -11.02
N ALA A 130 -14.74 4.28 -10.54
CA ALA A 130 -13.91 3.12 -10.24
C ALA A 130 -14.54 2.25 -9.13
N ALA A 131 -15.05 2.88 -8.06
CA ALA A 131 -15.84 2.22 -7.02
C ALA A 131 -17.14 1.59 -7.57
N ARG A 132 -17.86 2.31 -8.44
CA ARG A 132 -19.13 1.86 -9.03
C ARG A 132 -18.98 0.64 -9.94
N TRP A 133 -17.91 0.60 -10.73
CA TRP A 133 -17.67 -0.45 -11.72
C TRP A 133 -16.74 -1.55 -11.22
N GLY A 134 -16.24 -1.47 -9.98
CA GLY A 134 -15.34 -2.48 -9.44
C GLY A 134 -13.97 -2.48 -10.13
N ALA A 135 -13.55 -1.33 -10.69
CA ALA A 135 -12.31 -1.21 -11.47
C ALA A 135 -11.10 -1.18 -10.54
N LEU A 136 -10.64 -2.36 -10.11
CA LEU A 136 -9.64 -2.51 -9.06
C LEU A 136 -8.33 -1.78 -9.39
N CYS A 137 -7.83 -1.96 -10.62
CA CYS A 137 -6.57 -1.36 -11.04
C CYS A 137 -6.63 0.17 -11.08
N VAL A 138 -7.75 0.72 -11.56
CA VAL A 138 -7.97 2.17 -11.61
C VAL A 138 -8.19 2.73 -10.21
N THR A 139 -8.90 2.02 -9.33
CA THR A 139 -9.10 2.42 -7.93
C THR A 139 -7.76 2.52 -7.22
N ASP A 140 -6.92 1.47 -7.32
CA ASP A 140 -5.60 1.45 -6.70
C ASP A 140 -4.69 2.59 -7.20
N TYR A 141 -4.65 2.80 -8.53
CA TYR A 141 -3.88 3.90 -9.11
C TYR A 141 -4.35 5.26 -8.59
N LEU A 142 -5.66 5.52 -8.63
CA LEU A 142 -6.22 6.80 -8.18
C LEU A 142 -5.90 7.03 -6.72
N CYS A 143 -6.09 6.04 -5.85
CA CYS A 143 -5.78 6.13 -4.43
C CYS A 143 -4.31 6.48 -4.14
N ARG A 144 -3.38 5.99 -4.96
CA ARG A 144 -1.94 6.31 -4.82
C ARG A 144 -1.57 7.73 -5.26
N HIS A 145 -2.37 8.36 -6.12
CA HIS A 145 -2.01 9.61 -6.81
C HIS A 145 -2.88 10.82 -6.46
N VAL A 146 -4.03 10.63 -5.79
CA VAL A 146 -4.87 11.73 -5.30
C VAL A 146 -4.56 12.06 -3.84
N ALA A 147 -4.92 13.26 -3.39
CA ALA A 147 -4.79 13.65 -2.00
C ALA A 147 -5.81 12.91 -1.11
N ALA A 148 -5.52 12.72 0.17
CA ALA A 148 -6.43 12.07 1.12
C ALA A 148 -7.83 12.72 1.15
N ALA A 149 -7.91 14.06 1.03
CA ALA A 149 -9.18 14.78 0.97
C ALA A 149 -10.04 14.43 -0.27
N ASP A 150 -9.42 13.96 -1.35
CA ASP A 150 -10.13 13.53 -2.56
C ASP A 150 -10.62 12.08 -2.49
N ILE A 151 -10.08 11.25 -1.58
CA ILE A 151 -10.54 9.86 -1.34
C ILE A 151 -11.97 9.87 -0.77
N ASP A 152 -12.24 10.76 0.19
CA ASP A 152 -13.54 10.90 0.86
C ASP A 152 -14.43 11.98 0.25
N ARG A 153 -14.04 12.52 -0.90
CA ARG A 153 -14.82 13.55 -1.57
C ARG A 153 -16.16 12.97 -1.99
N GLY A 154 -17.26 13.54 -1.48
CA GLY A 154 -18.59 13.14 -1.87
C GLY A 154 -18.96 13.56 -3.31
N THR A 155 -19.88 12.82 -3.92
CA THR A 155 -20.51 13.23 -5.18
C THR A 155 -21.20 14.58 -5.04
N ARG A 156 -21.28 15.34 -6.13
CA ARG A 156 -21.89 16.68 -6.14
C ARG A 156 -23.32 16.73 -5.60
N TYR A 157 -24.13 15.71 -5.88
CA TYR A 157 -25.58 15.75 -5.66
C TYR A 157 -26.03 15.10 -4.36
N ARG A 158 -25.37 14.02 -3.93
CA ARG A 158 -25.78 13.24 -2.75
C ARG A 158 -24.69 13.17 -1.69
N ASN A 159 -23.53 13.77 -1.95
CA ASN A 159 -22.36 13.72 -1.06
C ASN A 159 -21.95 12.27 -0.70
N GLU A 160 -22.24 11.33 -1.60
CA GLU A 160 -21.87 9.92 -1.47
C GLU A 160 -20.37 9.78 -1.74
N THR A 161 -19.61 9.22 -0.80
CA THR A 161 -18.17 8.96 -1.01
C THR A 161 -17.96 7.77 -1.96
N PRO A 162 -16.76 7.59 -2.54
CA PRO A 162 -16.43 6.37 -3.28
C PRO A 162 -16.66 5.09 -2.47
N LEU A 163 -16.33 5.11 -1.16
CA LEU A 163 -16.60 3.99 -0.25
C LEU A 163 -18.10 3.70 -0.12
N TYR A 164 -18.94 4.74 -0.01
CA TYR A 164 -20.40 4.60 -0.03
C TYR A 164 -20.89 3.95 -1.33
N VAL A 165 -20.37 4.41 -2.48
CA VAL A 165 -20.75 3.88 -3.79
C VAL A 165 -20.37 2.39 -3.91
N ALA A 166 -19.19 1.99 -3.45
CA ALA A 166 -18.77 0.59 -3.45
C ALA A 166 -19.67 -0.27 -2.53
N ALA A 167 -19.96 0.20 -1.32
CA ALA A 167 -20.84 -0.51 -0.38
C ALA A 167 -22.28 -0.68 -0.92
N ARG A 168 -22.82 0.35 -1.57
CA ARG A 168 -24.12 0.28 -2.25
C ARG A 168 -24.13 -0.76 -3.38
N ARG A 169 -23.02 -0.90 -4.13
CA ARG A 169 -22.90 -1.92 -5.18
C ARG A 169 -22.91 -3.33 -4.57
N ILE A 170 -22.17 -3.57 -3.49
CA ILE A 170 -22.21 -4.86 -2.76
C ILE A 170 -23.65 -5.17 -2.34
N TYR A 171 -24.36 -4.20 -1.74
CA TYR A 171 -25.72 -4.40 -1.28
C TYR A 171 -26.67 -4.77 -2.45
N GLY A 172 -26.64 -3.99 -3.53
CA GLY A 172 -27.49 -4.24 -4.70
C GLY A 172 -27.18 -5.57 -5.39
N SER A 173 -25.90 -5.96 -5.52
CA SER A 173 -25.51 -7.26 -6.08
C SER A 173 -25.91 -8.42 -5.14
N THR A 174 -25.90 -8.19 -3.82
CA THR A 174 -26.38 -9.17 -2.84
C THR A 174 -27.88 -9.40 -2.97
N GLU A 175 -28.68 -8.32 -3.04
CA GLU A 175 -30.14 -8.42 -3.24
C GLU A 175 -30.47 -9.11 -4.57
N ALA A 176 -29.84 -8.69 -5.67
CA ALA A 176 -30.06 -9.27 -6.99
C ALA A 176 -29.66 -10.76 -7.04
N SER A 177 -28.58 -11.18 -6.39
CA SER A 177 -28.21 -12.61 -6.34
C SER A 177 -29.22 -13.49 -5.59
N GLN A 178 -29.98 -12.88 -4.67
CA GLN A 178 -30.97 -13.55 -3.81
C GLN A 178 -32.40 -13.44 -4.32
N ASP A 179 -32.69 -12.55 -5.28
CA ASP A 179 -34.03 -12.39 -5.84
C ASP A 179 -34.42 -13.66 -6.63
N VAL A 180 -35.43 -14.36 -6.13
CA VAL A 180 -35.91 -15.61 -6.71
C VAL A 180 -36.69 -15.38 -8.02
N ASN A 181 -37.03 -14.13 -8.32
CA ASN A 181 -37.71 -13.76 -9.56
C ASN A 181 -36.74 -13.51 -10.73
N ASP A 182 -35.48 -13.20 -10.43
CA ASP A 182 -34.46 -12.94 -11.45
C ASP A 182 -33.99 -14.24 -12.11
N GLN A 183 -33.51 -14.14 -13.36
CA GLN A 183 -33.01 -15.30 -14.07
C GLN A 183 -31.73 -15.84 -13.39
N GLN A 184 -31.49 -17.15 -13.47
CA GLN A 184 -30.34 -17.76 -12.79
C GLN A 184 -29.00 -17.15 -13.25
N ASP A 185 -28.87 -16.82 -14.53
CA ASP A 185 -27.69 -16.18 -15.09
C ASP A 185 -27.51 -14.73 -14.59
N GLU A 186 -28.60 -13.98 -14.36
CA GLU A 186 -28.55 -12.65 -13.75
C GLU A 186 -28.10 -12.73 -12.28
N ARG A 187 -28.62 -13.71 -11.54
CA ARG A 187 -28.24 -13.97 -10.14
C ARG A 187 -26.79 -14.41 -10.02
N ASP A 188 -26.34 -15.30 -10.89
CA ASP A 188 -24.95 -15.77 -10.95
C ASP A 188 -24.00 -14.62 -11.31
N HIS A 189 -24.40 -13.75 -12.25
CA HIS A 189 -23.64 -12.55 -12.58
C HIS A 189 -23.53 -11.59 -11.39
N ALA A 190 -24.64 -11.28 -10.72
CA ALA A 190 -24.64 -10.43 -9.53
C ALA A 190 -23.76 -11.02 -8.41
N ALA A 191 -23.85 -12.33 -8.16
CA ALA A 191 -23.00 -13.00 -7.18
C ALA A 191 -21.50 -12.90 -7.53
N SER A 192 -21.15 -12.90 -8.82
CA SER A 192 -19.76 -12.75 -9.27
C SER A 192 -19.19 -11.34 -9.07
N GLU A 193 -20.04 -10.30 -9.01
CA GLU A 193 -19.61 -8.91 -8.79
C GLU A 193 -19.28 -8.60 -7.31
N ILE A 194 -19.93 -9.30 -6.37
CA ILE A 194 -19.76 -9.10 -4.92
C ILE A 194 -18.27 -9.10 -4.51
N PRO A 195 -17.46 -10.15 -4.78
CA PRO A 195 -16.06 -10.19 -4.35
C PRO A 195 -15.19 -9.10 -5.01
N ILE A 196 -15.57 -8.62 -6.21
CA ILE A 196 -14.88 -7.51 -6.88
C ILE A 196 -15.11 -6.23 -6.07
N HIS A 197 -16.36 -5.92 -5.73
CA HIS A 197 -16.66 -4.73 -4.94
C HIS A 197 -16.13 -4.82 -3.50
N GLU A 198 -16.11 -6.00 -2.87
CA GLU A 198 -15.44 -6.20 -1.58
C GLU A 198 -13.94 -5.88 -1.65
N THR A 199 -13.27 -6.33 -2.71
CA THR A 199 -11.86 -6.01 -2.94
C THR A 199 -11.66 -4.51 -3.19
N ASN A 200 -12.58 -3.86 -3.90
CA ASN A 200 -12.55 -2.42 -4.08
C ASN A 200 -12.70 -1.65 -2.76
N VAL A 201 -13.65 -2.07 -1.90
CA VAL A 201 -13.78 -1.56 -0.52
C VAL A 201 -12.46 -1.71 0.25
N ARG A 202 -11.80 -2.87 0.17
CA ARG A 202 -10.50 -3.07 0.84
C ARG A 202 -9.42 -2.12 0.33
N ILE A 203 -9.35 -1.85 -0.98
CA ILE A 203 -8.42 -0.87 -1.56
C ILE A 203 -8.70 0.54 -1.02
N LEU A 204 -9.97 0.97 -1.01
CA LEU A 204 -10.38 2.28 -0.49
C LEU A 204 -10.05 2.42 1.00
N LEU A 205 -10.30 1.38 1.80
CA LEU A 205 -9.98 1.38 3.24
C LEU A 205 -8.47 1.42 3.51
N ARG A 206 -7.66 0.72 2.70
CA ARG A 206 -6.18 0.84 2.75
C ARG A 206 -5.72 2.27 2.44
N SER A 207 -6.53 3.02 1.71
CA SER A 207 -6.26 4.38 1.26
C SER A 207 -6.91 5.45 2.16
N GLU A 208 -7.24 5.11 3.40
CA GLU A 208 -7.84 6.00 4.42
C GLU A 208 -9.27 6.47 4.15
N ALA A 209 -10.06 5.75 3.34
CA ALA A 209 -11.49 6.08 3.21
C ALA A 209 -12.21 5.95 4.56
N ASP A 210 -12.86 7.02 5.01
CA ASP A 210 -13.48 7.08 6.33
C ASP A 210 -14.87 6.42 6.34
N ILE A 211 -15.00 5.33 7.10
CA ILE A 211 -16.27 4.61 7.30
C ILE A 211 -17.32 5.51 7.95
N CYS A 212 -16.91 6.50 8.76
CA CYS A 212 -17.83 7.44 9.39
C CYS A 212 -18.51 8.39 8.40
N ARG A 213 -17.98 8.51 7.18
CA ARG A 213 -18.63 9.23 6.08
C ARG A 213 -19.82 8.48 5.48
N ILE A 214 -19.98 7.19 5.76
CA ILE A 214 -21.19 6.44 5.44
C ILE A 214 -22.26 6.83 6.48
N PRO A 215 -23.38 7.44 6.05
CA PRO A 215 -24.45 7.84 6.97
C PRO A 215 -25.08 6.63 7.66
N THR A 216 -25.93 6.88 8.66
CA THR A 216 -26.69 5.84 9.37
C THR A 216 -28.18 6.21 9.47
N ASP A 217 -28.60 7.20 8.68
CA ASP A 217 -29.92 7.82 8.73
C ASP A 217 -30.99 6.82 8.27
N THR A 218 -30.73 6.11 7.16
CA THR A 218 -31.66 5.11 6.61
C THR A 218 -31.27 3.68 6.98
N HIS A 219 -32.20 2.74 6.77
CA HIS A 219 -31.93 1.31 6.91
C HIS A 219 -30.83 0.85 5.93
N GLU A 220 -30.93 1.27 4.68
CA GLU A 220 -29.93 0.97 3.64
C GLU A 220 -28.54 1.45 4.04
N ASP A 221 -28.42 2.68 4.56
CA ASP A 221 -27.12 3.21 4.96
C ASP A 221 -26.49 2.40 6.11
N ARG A 222 -27.31 1.89 7.05
CA ARG A 222 -26.84 0.99 8.11
C ARG A 222 -26.39 -0.35 7.53
N CYS A 223 -27.09 -0.90 6.55
CA CYS A 223 -26.67 -2.11 5.84
C CYS A 223 -25.35 -1.89 5.09
N TYR A 224 -25.18 -0.77 4.39
CA TYR A 224 -23.94 -0.43 3.69
C TYR A 224 -22.77 -0.37 4.67
N ARG A 225 -22.95 0.27 5.83
CA ARG A 225 -21.93 0.32 6.87
C ARG A 225 -21.60 -1.07 7.42
N GLN A 226 -22.61 -1.92 7.66
CA GLN A 226 -22.41 -3.29 8.12
C GLN A 226 -21.63 -4.15 7.11
N LEU A 227 -21.80 -3.93 5.81
CA LEU A 227 -21.04 -4.64 4.77
C LEU A 227 -19.56 -4.23 4.72
N VAL A 228 -19.23 -3.00 5.13
CA VAL A 228 -17.86 -2.48 5.13
C VAL A 228 -17.05 -2.93 6.35
N LEU A 229 -17.69 -3.14 7.51
CA LEU A 229 -16.99 -3.50 8.76
C LEU A 229 -16.16 -4.80 8.67
N PRO A 230 -16.66 -5.92 8.11
CA PRO A 230 -15.86 -7.13 7.91
C PRO A 230 -14.65 -6.89 7.00
N GLN A 231 -14.79 -6.05 5.98
CA GLN A 231 -13.70 -5.69 5.08
C GLN A 231 -12.63 -4.86 5.78
N CYS A 232 -13.03 -3.94 6.67
CA CYS A 232 -12.11 -3.20 7.54
C CYS A 232 -11.34 -4.14 8.46
N THR A 233 -12.03 -5.09 9.11
CA THR A 233 -11.39 -6.13 9.93
C THR A 233 -10.36 -6.93 9.13
N ALA A 234 -10.69 -7.32 7.88
CA ALA A 234 -9.76 -8.03 7.01
C ALA A 234 -8.52 -7.17 6.67
N VAL A 235 -8.71 -5.90 6.28
CA VAL A 235 -7.59 -4.99 6.01
C VAL A 235 -6.69 -4.83 7.23
N LEU A 236 -7.28 -4.60 8.41
CA LEU A 236 -6.53 -4.49 9.66
C LEU A 236 -5.83 -5.79 10.04
N ASN A 237 -6.38 -6.95 9.69
CA ASN A 237 -5.73 -8.23 9.89
C ASN A 237 -4.59 -8.49 8.91
N ASP A 238 -4.65 -7.98 7.67
CA ASP A 238 -3.61 -8.22 6.67
C ASP A 238 -2.43 -7.24 6.81
N ILE A 239 -2.69 -6.00 7.24
CA ILE A 239 -1.71 -4.89 7.17
C ILE A 239 -0.47 -5.11 8.03
N HIS A 240 -0.57 -5.88 9.12
CA HIS A 240 0.55 -6.06 10.05
C HIS A 240 1.78 -6.70 9.37
N THR A 241 1.58 -7.59 8.41
CA THR A 241 2.65 -8.24 7.66
C THR A 241 3.39 -7.24 6.78
N GLU A 242 2.65 -6.43 6.03
CA GLU A 242 3.19 -5.40 5.13
C GLU A 242 3.93 -4.31 5.93
N VAL A 243 3.34 -3.83 7.04
CA VAL A 243 3.96 -2.86 7.95
C VAL A 243 5.29 -3.41 8.49
N MET A 244 5.32 -4.67 8.93
CA MET A 244 6.54 -5.25 9.47
C MET A 244 7.60 -5.49 8.39
N ALA A 245 7.20 -5.87 7.18
CA ALA A 245 8.11 -5.96 6.04
C ALA A 245 8.73 -4.59 5.72
N ALA A 246 7.91 -3.53 5.69
CA ALA A 246 8.36 -2.16 5.48
C ALA A 246 9.34 -1.68 6.55
N VAL A 247 9.00 -1.88 7.82
CA VAL A 247 9.87 -1.55 8.96
C VAL A 247 11.19 -2.32 8.87
N ASN A 248 11.15 -3.60 8.53
CA ASN A 248 12.36 -4.42 8.38
C ASN A 248 13.22 -3.95 7.22
N ALA A 249 12.62 -3.61 6.08
CA ALA A 249 13.33 -3.06 4.92
C ALA A 249 13.97 -1.71 5.26
N ALA A 250 13.25 -0.83 5.94
CA ALA A 250 13.75 0.48 6.37
C ALA A 250 14.94 0.37 7.35
N LEU A 251 14.92 -0.60 8.26
CA LEU A 251 16.00 -0.84 9.23
C LEU A 251 17.16 -1.68 8.67
N ALA A 252 17.01 -2.30 7.49
CA ALA A 252 18.02 -3.20 6.93
C ALA A 252 19.40 -2.55 6.71
N PRO A 253 19.51 -1.32 6.16
CA PRO A 253 20.82 -0.68 5.95
C PRO A 253 21.59 -0.45 7.25
N GLN A 254 20.88 0.02 8.28
CA GLN A 254 21.44 0.23 9.62
C GLN A 254 21.97 -1.07 10.21
N ARG A 255 21.15 -2.13 10.14
CA ARG A 255 21.47 -3.46 10.67
C ARG A 255 22.70 -4.05 9.98
N SER A 256 22.79 -3.92 8.66
CA SER A 256 23.94 -4.38 7.89
C SER A 256 25.22 -3.62 8.25
N LEU A 257 25.14 -2.29 8.42
CA LEU A 257 26.27 -1.47 8.86
C LEU A 257 26.72 -1.83 10.27
N ALA A 258 25.79 -1.99 11.21
CA ALA A 258 26.09 -2.41 12.58
C ALA A 258 26.78 -3.79 12.59
N ALA A 259 26.26 -4.76 11.82
CA ALA A 259 26.83 -6.11 11.71
C ALA A 259 28.21 -6.13 11.05
N PHE A 260 28.48 -5.21 10.12
CA PHE A 260 29.82 -5.03 9.56
C PHE A 260 30.78 -4.48 10.64
N LEU A 261 30.39 -3.39 11.30
CA LEU A 261 31.22 -2.75 12.32
C LEU A 261 31.50 -3.67 13.51
N MET A 262 30.54 -4.47 13.96
CA MET A 262 30.75 -5.50 14.98
C MET A 262 31.89 -6.46 14.66
N ARG A 263 31.96 -6.92 13.40
CA ARG A 263 32.97 -7.89 12.94
C ARG A 263 34.33 -7.24 12.73
N SER A 264 34.35 -5.97 12.35
CA SER A 264 35.57 -5.27 11.95
C SER A 264 36.19 -4.40 13.05
N LEU A 265 35.41 -3.90 14.01
CA LEU A 265 35.91 -3.05 15.10
C LEU A 265 37.02 -3.72 15.92
N PRO A 266 36.92 -5.01 16.32
CA PRO A 266 37.98 -5.66 17.10
C PRO A 266 39.35 -5.69 16.38
N SER A 267 39.37 -5.74 15.05
CA SER A 267 40.60 -5.74 14.26
C SER A 267 41.07 -4.35 13.85
N LEU A 268 40.16 -3.39 13.70
CA LEU A 268 40.47 -2.01 13.29
C LEU A 268 40.89 -1.11 14.45
N LEU A 269 40.34 -1.33 15.65
CA LEU A 269 40.61 -0.46 16.80
C LEU A 269 42.09 -0.34 17.18
N PRO A 270 42.89 -1.44 17.19
CA PRO A 270 44.31 -1.37 17.49
C PRO A 270 45.09 -0.50 16.50
N HIS A 271 44.64 -0.43 15.24
CA HIS A 271 45.26 0.38 14.19
C HIS A 271 44.83 1.85 14.27
N LEU A 272 43.58 2.12 14.64
CA LEU A 272 43.04 3.49 14.78
C LEU A 272 43.57 4.23 16.02
N LEU A 273 43.94 3.49 17.07
CA LEU A 273 44.48 4.04 18.31
C LEU A 273 46.00 4.23 18.29
N GLN A 274 46.69 3.80 17.22
CA GLN A 274 48.12 4.04 17.06
C GLN A 274 48.38 5.48 16.60
N PRO A 275 49.32 6.22 17.23
CA PRO A 275 49.72 7.52 16.74
C PRO A 275 50.37 7.39 15.34
N PRO A 276 50.18 8.38 14.44
CA PRO A 276 50.75 8.30 13.10
C PRO A 276 52.28 8.20 13.17
N GLY A 277 52.84 7.08 12.68
CA GLY A 277 54.28 6.83 12.59
C GLY A 277 54.83 5.61 13.35
N THR A 278 54.01 4.83 14.08
CA THR A 278 54.48 3.61 14.74
C THR A 278 54.62 2.41 13.77
N PRO A 279 55.72 1.63 13.81
CA PRO A 279 55.91 0.47 12.92
C PRO A 279 54.90 -0.65 13.19
N LEU A 280 54.44 -1.33 12.13
CA LEU A 280 53.41 -2.40 12.11
C LEU A 280 53.75 -3.69 12.89
N PHE A 281 54.86 -3.73 13.63
CA PHE A 281 55.32 -4.94 14.30
C PHE A 281 54.74 -5.05 15.71
N SER A 282 53.48 -5.49 15.77
CA SER A 282 52.78 -6.21 16.85
C SER A 282 51.39 -5.61 17.10
N PRO A 283 50.31 -6.41 17.05
CA PRO A 283 49.00 -5.92 17.49
C PRO A 283 49.08 -5.65 19.00
N SER A 284 48.97 -4.39 19.40
CA SER A 284 48.75 -4.07 20.82
C SER A 284 47.48 -4.79 21.29
N PRO A 285 47.48 -5.41 22.49
CA PRO A 285 46.26 -5.93 23.07
C PRO A 285 45.23 -4.80 23.15
N ALA A 286 43.96 -5.14 22.93
CA ALA A 286 42.86 -4.20 23.03
C ALA A 286 42.94 -3.45 24.38
N PRO A 287 42.70 -2.13 24.41
CA PRO A 287 42.88 -1.32 25.62
C PRO A 287 42.09 -1.92 26.79
N ALA A 288 42.67 -1.85 27.99
CA ALA A 288 42.04 -2.35 29.21
C ALA A 288 40.70 -1.62 29.44
N GLY A 289 39.59 -2.30 29.11
CA GLY A 289 38.25 -1.72 29.02
C GLY A 289 37.41 -2.39 27.92
N TYR A 290 38.06 -2.80 26.81
CA TYR A 290 37.41 -3.46 25.67
C TYR A 290 36.99 -4.90 25.98
N GLY A 291 35.80 -5.05 26.57
CA GLY A 291 35.15 -6.36 26.74
C GLY A 291 34.69 -6.97 25.40
N PRO A 292 34.40 -8.29 25.35
CA PRO A 292 34.00 -9.03 24.14
C PRO A 292 32.71 -8.56 23.45
N HIS A 293 32.10 -7.50 23.97
CA HIS A 293 30.80 -6.98 23.62
C HIS A 293 30.84 -5.47 23.28
N GLU A 294 31.86 -4.68 23.67
CA GLU A 294 31.88 -3.22 23.38
C GLU A 294 31.83 -2.86 21.89
N ALA A 295 32.38 -3.72 21.03
CA ALA A 295 32.30 -3.58 19.58
C ALA A 295 30.85 -3.57 19.05
N GLU A 296 29.93 -4.26 19.72
CA GLU A 296 28.51 -4.28 19.31
C GLU A 296 27.81 -2.96 19.67
N ALA A 297 28.00 -2.42 20.87
CA ALA A 297 27.44 -1.11 21.24
C ALA A 297 27.98 0.02 20.37
N ILE A 298 29.29 0.00 20.08
CA ILE A 298 29.93 1.02 19.24
C ILE A 298 29.48 0.88 17.78
N GLY A 299 29.40 -0.35 17.26
CA GLY A 299 28.88 -0.61 15.92
C GLY A 299 27.44 -0.15 15.73
N TRP A 300 26.57 -0.41 16.72
CA TRP A 300 25.18 0.07 16.71
C TRP A 300 25.07 1.59 16.80
N ARG A 301 25.87 2.24 17.65
CA ARG A 301 25.89 3.70 17.76
C ARG A 301 26.28 4.37 16.46
N ILE A 302 27.38 3.92 15.83
CA ILE A 302 27.82 4.46 14.54
C ILE A 302 26.75 4.22 13.49
N ALA A 303 26.18 3.02 13.43
CA ALA A 303 25.12 2.73 12.47
C ALA A 303 23.86 3.58 12.67
N ALA A 304 23.48 3.87 13.93
CA ALA A 304 22.39 4.78 14.25
C ALA A 304 22.69 6.24 13.86
N MET A 305 23.93 6.70 13.99
CA MET A 305 24.34 8.04 13.52
C MET A 305 24.26 8.17 11.99
N CYS A 306 24.52 7.07 11.28
CA CYS A 306 24.42 7.00 9.82
C CYS A 306 23.00 6.71 9.31
N PHE A 307 22.00 6.59 10.19
CA PHE A 307 20.64 6.24 9.79
C PHE A 307 19.89 7.44 9.23
N ASP A 308 19.41 7.32 8.00
CA ASP A 308 18.52 8.32 7.40
C ASP A 308 17.07 8.09 7.87
N GLN A 309 16.70 8.79 8.95
CA GLN A 309 15.36 8.74 9.52
C GLN A 309 14.29 9.28 8.55
N GLY A 310 14.63 10.26 7.71
CA GLY A 310 13.68 10.86 6.77
C GLY A 310 13.27 9.85 5.72
N ALA A 311 14.26 9.26 5.05
CA ALA A 311 14.05 8.21 4.04
C ALA A 311 13.36 6.97 4.63
N ALA A 312 13.72 6.56 5.86
CA ALA A 312 13.07 5.43 6.52
C ALA A 312 11.61 5.70 6.87
N SER A 313 11.28 6.91 7.37
CA SER A 313 9.90 7.28 7.70
C SER A 313 9.04 7.38 6.45
N GLU A 314 9.60 7.90 5.36
CA GLU A 314 8.93 7.95 4.06
C GLU A 314 8.69 6.54 3.52
N ALA A 315 9.72 5.68 3.49
CA ALA A 315 9.59 4.29 3.04
C ALA A 315 8.57 3.49 3.86
N ILE A 316 8.53 3.69 5.18
CA ILE A 316 7.52 3.08 6.05
C ILE A 316 6.13 3.64 5.72
N ALA A 317 5.97 4.96 5.65
CA ALA A 317 4.68 5.58 5.35
C ALA A 317 4.13 5.20 3.96
N VAL A 318 4.99 5.08 2.95
CA VAL A 318 4.61 4.62 1.61
C VAL A 318 4.12 3.17 1.63
N ASN A 319 4.84 2.27 2.32
CA ASN A 319 4.54 0.84 2.31
C ASN A 319 3.46 0.42 3.31
N ILE A 320 3.17 1.24 4.33
CA ILE A 320 2.00 1.02 5.20
C ILE A 320 0.70 1.23 4.39
N GLY A 321 0.74 1.88 3.23
CA GLY A 321 -0.44 2.16 2.39
C GLY A 321 -1.35 3.25 2.96
N ILE A 322 -1.33 3.45 4.28
CA ILE A 322 -2.08 4.44 5.04
C ILE A 322 -1.21 5.72 5.22
N ARG A 323 -1.06 6.51 4.15
CA ARG A 323 -0.27 7.76 4.19
C ARG A 323 -1.03 8.85 4.97
N HIS A 324 -0.46 9.28 6.10
CA HIS A 324 -0.94 10.32 7.05
C HIS A 324 -1.75 9.83 8.25
N SER A 325 -2.01 8.53 8.33
CA SER A 325 -2.70 7.88 9.43
C SER A 325 -2.01 7.99 10.77
N ASP A 326 -2.83 8.03 11.82
CA ASP A 326 -2.42 7.88 13.22
C ASP A 326 -1.53 6.65 13.43
N MET A 327 -1.85 5.55 12.75
CA MET A 327 -1.06 4.33 12.80
C MET A 327 0.31 4.52 12.13
N ALA A 328 0.39 5.07 10.92
CA ALA A 328 1.67 5.33 10.26
C ALA A 328 2.54 6.29 11.10
N ARG A 329 1.95 7.35 11.66
CA ARG A 329 2.65 8.29 12.56
C ARG A 329 3.16 7.60 13.82
N ARG A 330 2.35 6.74 14.45
CA ARG A 330 2.76 5.97 15.64
C ARG A 330 3.88 4.98 15.34
N VAL A 331 3.79 4.27 14.21
CA VAL A 331 4.84 3.33 13.78
C VAL A 331 6.14 4.06 13.46
N CYS A 332 6.09 5.15 12.68
CA CYS A 332 7.27 5.98 12.39
C CYS A 332 7.88 6.58 13.67
N ALA A 333 7.05 7.05 14.62
CA ALA A 333 7.52 7.55 15.91
C ALA A 333 8.18 6.44 16.75
N ALA A 334 7.63 5.23 16.74
CA ALA A 334 8.22 4.07 17.41
C ALA A 334 9.57 3.68 16.79
N VAL A 335 9.68 3.70 15.46
CA VAL A 335 10.95 3.46 14.75
C VAL A 335 11.96 4.57 15.03
N HIS A 336 11.55 5.83 15.03
CA HIS A 336 12.43 6.94 15.39
C HIS A 336 12.96 6.80 16.83
N HIS A 337 12.08 6.50 17.77
CA HIS A 337 12.47 6.26 19.16
C HIS A 337 13.42 5.05 19.27
N PHE A 338 13.23 4.00 18.46
CA PHE A 338 14.14 2.86 18.40
C PHE A 338 15.56 3.29 17.98
N ILE A 339 15.70 4.10 16.91
CA ILE A 339 16.99 4.61 16.44
C ILE A 339 17.63 5.52 17.49
N GLN A 340 16.87 6.43 18.08
CA GLN A 340 17.35 7.33 19.13
C GLN A 340 17.85 6.56 20.35
N SER A 341 17.10 5.55 20.82
CA SER A 341 17.54 4.70 21.93
C SER A 341 18.88 4.03 21.66
N ALA A 342 19.16 3.63 20.41
CA ALA A 342 20.45 3.03 20.04
C ALA A 342 21.65 4.00 20.18
N LEU A 343 21.43 5.31 20.04
CA LEU A 343 22.48 6.33 20.26
C LEU A 343 22.88 6.45 21.73
N TYR A 344 21.91 6.29 22.64
CA TYR A 344 22.10 6.46 24.08
C TYR A 344 22.32 5.15 24.84
N ALA A 345 22.30 4.00 24.14
CA ALA A 345 22.55 2.71 24.76
C ALA A 345 23.91 2.70 25.46
N SER A 346 23.87 2.39 26.76
CA SER A 346 25.03 2.34 27.66
C SER A 346 25.63 0.94 27.74
N SER A 347 24.88 -0.08 27.31
CA SER A 347 25.29 -1.47 27.34
C SER A 347 24.64 -2.29 26.22
N ASN A 348 25.34 -3.31 25.76
CA ASN A 348 24.82 -4.30 24.83
C ASN A 348 23.54 -4.96 25.30
N ARG A 349 23.33 -5.19 26.61
CA ARG A 349 22.09 -5.81 27.11
C ARG A 349 20.85 -5.00 26.76
N GLU A 350 21.01 -3.68 26.59
CA GLU A 350 19.94 -2.80 26.15
C GLU A 350 19.62 -3.04 24.68
N VAL A 351 20.64 -3.15 23.82
CA VAL A 351 20.49 -3.31 22.35
C VAL A 351 20.17 -4.73 21.93
N VAL A 352 20.60 -5.70 22.72
CA VAL A 352 20.68 -7.11 22.35
C VAL A 352 19.69 -7.96 23.16
N GLY A 353 19.12 -7.37 24.22
CA GLY A 353 18.26 -8.05 25.17
C GLY A 353 19.03 -8.98 26.11
N GLY A 354 18.47 -9.24 27.31
CA GLY A 354 19.06 -10.16 28.28
C GLY A 354 19.03 -11.61 27.80
N THR A 355 19.63 -12.55 28.52
CA THR A 355 19.42 -13.99 28.31
C THR A 355 18.56 -14.53 29.45
N ALA A 356 17.45 -15.21 29.15
CA ALA A 356 16.59 -15.86 30.12
C ALA A 356 16.51 -17.35 29.83
N ASN A 357 16.49 -18.17 30.88
CA ASN A 357 16.30 -19.60 30.75
C ASN A 357 14.79 -19.90 30.77
N VAL A 358 14.25 -20.31 29.62
CA VAL A 358 12.84 -20.66 29.45
C VAL A 358 12.77 -22.15 29.15
N GLY A 359 12.24 -22.94 30.09
CA GLY A 359 12.08 -24.39 29.92
C GLY A 359 13.39 -25.17 29.76
N GLY A 360 14.49 -24.71 30.37
CA GLY A 360 15.80 -25.35 30.27
C GLY A 360 16.65 -24.90 29.08
N VAL A 361 16.08 -24.07 28.20
CA VAL A 361 16.78 -23.46 27.05
C VAL A 361 17.14 -22.03 27.39
N THR A 362 18.41 -21.66 27.21
CA THR A 362 18.83 -20.27 27.34
C THR A 362 18.39 -19.51 26.08
N VAL A 363 17.31 -18.76 26.19
CA VAL A 363 16.74 -17.93 25.12
C VAL A 363 17.20 -16.49 25.33
N ARG A 364 17.47 -15.76 24.25
CA ARG A 364 17.73 -14.33 24.37
C ARG A 364 16.40 -13.59 24.51
N VAL A 365 16.23 -12.91 25.64
CA VAL A 365 15.12 -11.98 25.90
C VAL A 365 15.16 -10.92 24.80
N PRO A 366 14.02 -10.52 24.24
CA PRO A 366 13.91 -9.48 23.20
C PRO A 366 14.71 -8.22 23.51
N LEU A 367 15.16 -7.54 22.44
CA LEU A 367 15.99 -6.34 22.56
C LEU A 367 15.31 -5.30 23.47
N GLN A 368 15.96 -4.96 24.57
CA GLN A 368 15.50 -3.94 25.51
C GLN A 368 15.48 -2.51 24.90
N CYS A 369 15.94 -2.34 23.65
CA CYS A 369 15.82 -1.13 22.83
C CYS A 369 14.49 -1.02 22.09
N PHE A 370 13.69 -2.09 22.04
CA PHE A 370 12.31 -2.06 21.56
C PHE A 370 11.37 -1.67 22.70
N ALA A 371 11.71 -0.63 23.44
CA ALA A 371 11.08 -0.30 24.69
C ALA A 371 10.84 1.20 24.76
N ILE A 372 9.67 1.65 24.29
CA ILE A 372 9.27 3.04 24.53
C ILE A 372 8.92 3.18 26.01
N ARG A 373 9.60 4.07 26.74
CA ARG A 373 9.10 4.55 28.04
C ARG A 373 8.06 5.64 27.75
N ALA A 374 6.78 5.30 27.84
CA ALA A 374 5.71 6.27 27.63
C ALA A 374 5.01 6.58 28.97
N ASP A 375 5.00 7.85 29.35
CA ASP A 375 4.15 8.38 30.42
C ASP A 375 2.86 8.96 29.81
N SER A 376 1.75 8.72 30.49
CA SER A 376 0.41 8.68 29.92
C SER A 376 -0.21 10.06 29.65
N ARG A 377 -0.59 10.35 28.40
CA ARG A 377 -1.67 11.31 28.03
C ARG A 377 -2.43 10.79 26.81
N PRO A 378 -3.73 11.10 26.64
CA PRO A 378 -4.63 10.49 25.64
C PRO A 378 -4.28 10.76 24.16
N HIS A 379 -3.13 11.37 23.88
CA HIS A 379 -2.63 11.69 22.53
C HIS A 379 -1.23 11.09 22.30
N GLN A 380 -0.78 10.15 23.13
CA GLN A 380 0.51 9.47 23.03
C GLN A 380 0.39 7.94 22.91
N VAL A 381 1.49 7.35 22.46
CA VAL A 381 1.62 6.15 21.62
C VAL A 381 1.06 4.84 22.20
N VAL A 382 0.91 4.65 23.52
CA VAL A 382 0.53 3.36 24.13
C VAL A 382 -0.18 3.49 25.50
N HIS A 383 -1.24 2.70 25.73
CA HIS A 383 -2.06 2.63 26.96
C HIS A 383 -1.50 1.71 28.09
N THR A 384 -0.19 1.48 28.19
CA THR A 384 0.38 0.65 29.27
C THR A 384 1.62 1.28 29.93
N ARG A 385 1.72 1.16 31.26
CA ARG A 385 2.98 1.37 32.00
C ARG A 385 3.94 0.24 31.63
N GLY A 386 5.07 0.54 31.00
CA GLY A 386 6.09 -0.46 30.68
C GLY A 386 6.85 -0.21 29.39
N ARG A 387 7.74 -1.14 29.05
CA ARG A 387 8.54 -1.15 27.81
C ARG A 387 7.75 -1.86 26.69
N VAL A 388 7.55 -1.21 25.54
CA VAL A 388 6.75 -1.73 24.42
C VAL A 388 7.50 -1.66 23.08
N GLY A 389 7.46 -2.75 22.31
CA GLY A 389 8.16 -2.90 21.04
C GLY A 389 7.36 -2.47 19.82
N VAL A 390 8.02 -2.39 18.67
CA VAL A 390 7.40 -1.88 17.43
C VAL A 390 6.24 -2.79 16.99
N ARG A 391 6.33 -4.10 17.22
CA ARG A 391 5.24 -5.05 16.95
C ARG A 391 4.02 -4.79 17.83
N GLU A 392 4.24 -4.51 19.12
CA GLU A 392 3.17 -4.14 20.04
C GLU A 392 2.55 -2.79 19.66
N VAL A 393 3.34 -1.80 19.22
CA VAL A 393 2.83 -0.52 18.72
C VAL A 393 1.94 -0.74 17.49
N VAL A 394 2.35 -1.61 16.56
CA VAL A 394 1.55 -1.99 15.39
C VAL A 394 0.25 -2.67 15.83
N GLN A 395 0.30 -3.61 16.79
CA GLN A 395 -0.89 -4.27 17.31
C GLN A 395 -1.86 -3.29 17.98
N ILE A 396 -1.36 -2.39 18.82
CA ILE A 396 -2.19 -1.42 19.55
C ILE A 396 -2.81 -0.43 18.58
N ALA A 397 -2.04 0.07 17.59
CA ALA A 397 -2.58 0.98 16.60
C ALA A 397 -3.70 0.32 15.75
N ARG A 398 -3.61 -0.99 15.45
CA ARG A 398 -4.69 -1.75 14.81
C ARG A 398 -5.93 -1.86 15.70
N LEU A 399 -5.74 -2.11 17.00
CA LEU A 399 -6.85 -2.19 17.96
C LEU A 399 -7.55 -0.85 18.14
N ASP A 400 -6.80 0.24 18.23
CA ASP A 400 -7.35 1.61 18.32
C ASP A 400 -8.12 1.99 17.05
N GLU A 401 -7.63 1.59 15.87
CA GLU A 401 -8.34 1.76 14.61
C GLU A 401 -9.65 0.96 14.60
N ALA A 402 -9.59 -0.32 15.00
CA ALA A 402 -10.76 -1.17 15.10
C ALA A 402 -11.82 -0.60 16.07
N ALA A 403 -11.37 -0.12 17.23
CA ALA A 403 -12.23 0.51 18.23
C ALA A 403 -12.90 1.78 17.70
N ARG A 404 -12.21 2.59 16.88
CA ARG A 404 -12.79 3.79 16.25
C ARG A 404 -14.00 3.46 15.37
N HIS A 405 -13.96 2.30 14.72
CA HIS A 405 -15.03 1.85 13.82
C HIS A 405 -16.07 0.96 14.51
N GLY A 406 -15.95 0.72 15.83
CA GLY A 406 -16.87 -0.12 16.60
C GLY A 406 -16.73 -1.62 16.29
N ILE A 407 -15.57 -2.06 15.83
CA ILE A 407 -15.26 -3.48 15.61
C ILE A 407 -15.05 -4.16 16.97
N GLU A 408 -15.65 -5.35 17.15
CA GLU A 408 -15.67 -6.06 18.43
C GLU A 408 -14.28 -6.44 18.95
N GLU A 409 -14.13 -6.39 20.27
CA GLU A 409 -12.90 -6.76 21.00
C GLU A 409 -12.64 -8.26 20.83
N GLY A 410 -11.72 -8.60 19.91
CA GLY A 410 -11.37 -9.99 19.56
C GLY A 410 -11.39 -10.30 18.06
N ALA A 411 -12.00 -9.44 17.24
CA ALA A 411 -12.03 -9.61 15.78
C ALA A 411 -10.65 -9.35 15.11
N ILE A 412 -9.79 -8.60 15.79
CA ILE A 412 -8.41 -8.35 15.34
C ILE A 412 -7.50 -9.45 15.88
N ASN A 413 -7.00 -10.29 14.98
CA ASN A 413 -6.12 -11.38 15.33
C ASN A 413 -4.81 -10.84 15.92
N LYS A 414 -4.39 -11.45 17.03
CA LYS A 414 -3.06 -11.25 17.62
C LYS A 414 -2.03 -12.00 16.77
N GLY A 415 -1.84 -11.56 15.53
CA GLY A 415 -0.97 -12.16 14.49
C GLY A 415 0.52 -12.27 14.86
N PHE A 416 0.90 -11.88 16.07
CA PHE A 416 2.26 -11.97 16.59
C PHE A 416 2.50 -13.16 17.54
N ASN A 417 1.45 -13.91 17.95
CA ASN A 417 1.55 -14.96 18.97
C ASN A 417 1.26 -16.39 18.48
N GLU A 418 0.79 -16.58 17.25
CA GLU A 418 0.60 -17.91 16.67
C GLU A 418 1.81 -18.29 15.82
N HIS A 419 2.71 -19.05 16.42
CA HIS A 419 3.62 -20.07 15.87
C HIS A 419 4.18 -19.93 14.43
N LEU A 420 4.26 -18.73 13.86
CA LEU A 420 4.97 -18.47 12.62
C LEU A 420 6.46 -18.65 12.91
N GLY A 421 6.98 -19.74 12.35
CA GLY A 421 8.37 -20.14 12.44
C GLY A 421 9.32 -18.98 12.14
N ASN A 422 10.48 -19.07 12.77
CA ASN A 422 11.58 -18.10 12.81
C ASN A 422 12.26 -17.82 11.44
N VAL A 423 11.54 -17.86 10.32
CA VAL A 423 12.12 -17.80 8.97
C VAL A 423 12.24 -16.36 8.47
N ASP A 424 11.30 -15.46 8.82
CA ASP A 424 11.31 -14.07 8.33
C ASP A 424 12.17 -13.12 9.18
N CYS A 425 12.72 -13.65 10.27
CA CYS A 425 13.76 -13.01 11.07
C CYS A 425 15.00 -13.91 11.07
N GLN A 426 15.52 -14.27 9.89
CA GLN A 426 16.90 -14.76 9.79
C GLN A 426 17.88 -13.61 10.06
N PHE A 427 17.89 -13.11 11.29
CA PHE A 427 19.12 -12.63 11.88
C PHE A 427 19.98 -13.88 12.06
N GLY A 428 21.16 -13.93 11.45
CA GLY A 428 22.10 -15.04 11.67
C GLY A 428 22.31 -15.27 13.18
N GLY A 429 21.56 -16.20 13.76
CA GLY A 429 21.62 -16.62 15.16
C GLY A 429 20.57 -16.12 16.17
N TRP A 430 19.45 -15.46 15.81
CA TRP A 430 18.58 -14.82 16.82
C TRP A 430 17.10 -15.19 16.69
N GLN A 431 16.51 -15.83 17.71
CA GLN A 431 15.09 -16.21 17.77
C GLN A 431 14.30 -15.40 18.82
N GLN A 432 13.07 -15.01 18.42
CA GLN A 432 11.91 -14.52 19.19
C GLN A 432 11.92 -13.09 19.80
N LEU A 433 10.77 -12.40 19.62
CA LEU A 433 10.39 -11.13 20.23
C LEU A 433 9.21 -11.38 21.18
N GLY A 434 9.42 -11.29 22.49
CA GLY A 434 8.41 -11.43 23.54
C GLY A 434 8.05 -10.12 24.23
N ARG A 435 6.95 -10.12 25.00
CA ARG A 435 6.52 -9.01 25.85
C ARG A 435 7.38 -8.97 27.12
N ILE A 436 7.83 -7.78 27.51
CA ILE A 436 8.57 -7.53 28.76
C ILE A 436 7.60 -7.05 29.85
N ASP A 437 7.59 -7.69 31.02
CA ASP A 437 6.76 -7.27 32.17
C ASP A 437 7.34 -6.07 32.94
N GLU A 438 6.62 -5.58 33.97
CA GLU A 438 7.06 -4.44 34.82
C GLU A 438 8.39 -4.70 35.55
N ARG A 439 8.90 -5.94 35.54
CA ARG A 439 10.18 -6.35 36.13
C ARG A 439 11.28 -6.56 35.10
N GLY A 440 11.02 -6.35 33.80
CA GLY A 440 12.02 -6.48 32.76
C GLY A 440 12.26 -7.91 32.26
N GLN A 441 11.31 -8.84 32.47
CA GLN A 441 11.39 -10.22 31.99
C GLN A 441 10.56 -10.46 30.73
#